data_AF-A0A1G0Y6S9-F1
#
_entry.id   AF-A0A1G0Y6S9-F1
#
_cell.length_a   1.000
_cell.length_b   1.000
_cell.length_c   1.000
_cell.angle_alpha   90.00
_cell.angle_beta   90.00
_cell.angle_gamma   90.00
#
_symmetry.space_group_name_H-M   'P 1'
#
loop_
_entity.id
_entity.type
_entity.pdbx_description
1 polymer ?
#
loop_
_entity_poly.entity_id
_entity_poly.type
_entity_poly.pdbx_seq_one_letter_code
_entity_poly.pdbx_strand_id
1 'polypeptide(L)'
;MKLKKTFLGIACSAAILFSLCMSAQDKAPAPANDKMPKVNRALDLKDINILDDLNVKEEGQKKGQEDPPARKVARIDVPPEAEIKKAVADIKGIYAARYKPTDAKARRGLAEELLGEAKKNEHPAPVRYAFFIESAQVYSLTGDAALVMSTLKEMGKVFKISRFELAGKELAETEKFAKLPEDLVALAKAYLECYRSSFQNELFDDALKNLNSASIAAKKANNNELLNDIREYSKEAQSFKKEYSLVAGAFEKLKTVPDDPAANFAAGKFYCFIMDKWEKGIPMLARGMDEKIRQLALEELKNPEEVNVMTQLADGWWSLSEDKDYRLLQNELSGRACYWYEKILPSLASLEKIKIEKKIDLANSAAGVKHSSANLPKGAVLAFSFEKNTAIKRGGTTVISDLSGQGNYGIVHGARFVKGMAGDAVDFNGKESFIEVKESKSLALDGNLTIAMWLDPVDFAERRNPFNKSYGGEGTMTIESSGVVNFFYGSTGKDIEGGYTGVNSSKALIPGKWNHIAVVRDMKTAKVIWYINGEISSETALEIPNIKASKLNILIGKGYVGSYMGMIDELAIFTKALPEKEVKELFNLGKKGQSF
;
A
#
# COMPACT_ATOMS: atom_id res chain seq x y z
N MET A 1 -28.99 1.62 40.65
CA MET A 1 -30.16 1.62 41.57
C MET A 1 -31.41 1.72 40.71
N LYS A 2 -32.40 0.81 40.69
CA LYS A 2 -32.79 -0.33 41.54
C LYS A 2 -33.55 -1.37 40.68
N LEU A 3 -33.29 -2.66 40.99
CA LEU A 3 -34.08 -3.91 40.89
C LEU A 3 -34.83 -4.27 39.58
N LYS A 4 -34.61 -5.41 38.89
CA LYS A 4 -34.62 -6.89 39.19
C LYS A 4 -36.00 -7.56 39.36
N LYS A 5 -36.23 -8.59 38.50
CA LYS A 5 -37.04 -9.87 38.57
C LYS A 5 -37.87 -10.01 37.27
N THR A 6 -37.61 -10.88 36.27
CA THR A 6 -37.40 -12.35 36.14
C THR A 6 -38.61 -13.22 36.47
N PHE A 7 -39.09 -13.99 35.46
CA PHE A 7 -39.65 -15.37 35.43
C PHE A 7 -40.46 -15.50 34.11
N LEU A 8 -40.08 -16.22 33.05
CA LEU A 8 -39.80 -17.64 32.79
C LEU A 8 -41.02 -18.59 32.89
N GLY A 9 -41.40 -19.17 31.75
CA GLY A 9 -42.26 -20.36 31.55
C GLY A 9 -42.30 -20.65 30.03
N ILE A 10 -41.48 -21.54 29.46
CA ILE A 10 -41.43 -23.03 29.46
C ILE A 10 -42.42 -23.68 28.46
N ALA A 11 -41.82 -24.61 27.69
CA ALA A 11 -42.35 -25.75 26.92
C ALA A 11 -42.72 -25.51 25.44
N CYS A 12 -41.96 -26.03 24.44
CA CYS A 12 -41.66 -27.41 24.00
C CYS A 12 -42.83 -28.15 23.33
N SER A 13 -42.56 -28.66 22.10
CA SER A 13 -43.14 -29.82 21.36
C SER A 13 -43.43 -29.42 19.89
N ALA A 14 -42.65 -29.81 18.88
CA ALA A 14 -42.37 -31.14 18.32
C ALA A 14 -43.56 -31.78 17.55
N ALA A 15 -43.40 -31.80 16.22
CA ALA A 15 -43.63 -32.90 15.28
C ALA A 15 -44.98 -33.06 14.52
N ILE A 16 -44.79 -33.52 13.26
CA ILE A 16 -45.65 -34.34 12.36
C ILE A 16 -46.46 -33.59 11.29
N LEU A 17 -46.10 -33.83 10.02
CA LEU A 17 -46.95 -34.29 8.89
C LEU A 17 -46.08 -34.32 7.61
N PHE A 18 -45.62 -35.48 7.15
CA PHE A 18 -46.25 -36.50 6.28
C PHE A 18 -45.93 -36.32 4.79
N SER A 19 -45.39 -37.43 4.27
CA SER A 19 -45.04 -37.81 2.89
C SER A 19 -46.18 -37.66 1.86
N LEU A 20 -45.85 -37.32 0.60
CA LEU A 20 -46.07 -38.15 -0.60
C LEU A 20 -45.78 -37.37 -1.90
N CYS A 21 -44.94 -37.94 -2.78
CA CYS A 21 -45.27 -38.30 -4.17
C CYS A 21 -44.00 -38.63 -4.99
N MET A 22 -43.82 -39.94 -5.25
CA MET A 22 -43.24 -40.49 -6.49
C MET A 22 -44.16 -40.09 -7.67
N SER A 23 -43.86 -40.11 -8.96
CA SER A 23 -42.86 -40.73 -9.84
C SER A 23 -43.10 -40.16 -11.26
N ALA A 24 -42.07 -40.05 -12.09
CA ALA A 24 -42.18 -40.35 -13.53
C ALA A 24 -40.78 -40.53 -14.13
N GLN A 25 -40.45 -41.77 -14.47
CA GLN A 25 -39.36 -42.16 -15.37
C GLN A 25 -39.89 -42.21 -16.81
N ASP A 26 -39.02 -41.87 -17.77
CA ASP A 26 -38.92 -42.39 -19.15
C ASP A 26 -37.93 -41.46 -19.89
N LYS A 27 -36.88 -41.84 -20.63
CA LYS A 27 -36.41 -43.06 -21.29
C LYS A 27 -34.90 -42.93 -21.52
N ALA A 28 -34.16 -44.04 -21.51
CA ALA A 28 -32.78 -44.15 -22.00
C ALA A 28 -32.75 -44.28 -23.55
N PRO A 29 -31.57 -44.14 -24.23
CA PRO A 29 -30.64 -45.27 -24.31
C PRO A 29 -29.14 -44.91 -24.15
N ALA A 30 -28.36 -45.88 -23.67
CA ALA A 30 -26.90 -45.94 -23.61
C ALA A 30 -26.33 -46.61 -24.91
N PRO A 31 -25.03 -47.03 -25.04
CA PRO A 31 -23.82 -46.77 -24.24
C PRO A 31 -22.54 -46.49 -25.09
N ALA A 32 -21.43 -46.12 -24.44
CA ALA A 32 -20.09 -46.60 -24.85
C ALA A 32 -19.13 -46.55 -23.66
N ASN A 33 -18.65 -47.73 -23.27
CA ASN A 33 -17.59 -48.00 -22.29
C ASN A 33 -16.28 -47.32 -22.70
N ASP A 34 -15.57 -46.73 -21.74
CA ASP A 34 -14.23 -47.24 -21.47
C ASP A 34 -13.77 -47.05 -20.02
N LYS A 35 -12.94 -47.99 -19.59
CA LYS A 35 -12.62 -48.35 -18.20
C LYS A 35 -11.73 -47.31 -17.51
N MET A 36 -12.12 -46.86 -16.31
CA MET A 36 -11.19 -46.23 -15.35
C MET A 36 -10.86 -47.19 -14.19
N PRO A 37 -9.58 -47.36 -13.82
CA PRO A 37 -9.19 -48.16 -12.69
C PRO A 37 -9.43 -47.41 -11.37
N LYS A 38 -9.98 -48.12 -10.37
CA LYS A 38 -10.00 -47.70 -8.98
C LYS A 38 -8.57 -47.68 -8.43
N VAL A 39 -8.10 -46.53 -7.96
CA VAL A 39 -7.00 -46.46 -6.99
C VAL A 39 -7.51 -45.67 -5.79
N ASN A 40 -8.02 -46.40 -4.81
CA ASN A 40 -8.12 -45.92 -3.44
C ASN A 40 -6.69 -45.85 -2.89
N ARG A 41 -6.18 -44.64 -2.63
CA ARG A 41 -5.13 -44.45 -1.64
C ARG A 41 -5.52 -43.26 -0.79
N ALA A 42 -6.00 -43.55 0.42
CA ALA A 42 -6.13 -42.58 1.49
C ALA A 42 -4.75 -41.92 1.70
N LEU A 43 -4.71 -40.60 1.56
CA LEU A 43 -3.58 -39.78 2.00
C LEU A 43 -3.71 -39.60 3.51
N ASP A 44 -2.74 -40.15 4.23
CA ASP A 44 -2.59 -40.06 5.68
C ASP A 44 -2.15 -38.63 6.05
N LEU A 45 -2.89 -37.98 6.95
CA LEU A 45 -2.84 -36.54 7.26
C LEU A 45 -1.78 -36.16 8.32
N LYS A 46 -0.69 -36.93 8.44
CA LYS A 46 0.38 -36.64 9.42
C LYS A 46 1.50 -35.74 8.93
N ASP A 47 1.47 -35.31 7.66
CA ASP A 47 2.54 -34.51 7.04
C ASP A 47 2.14 -33.07 6.67
N ILE A 48 1.03 -32.54 7.19
CA ILE A 48 0.64 -31.14 6.96
C ILE A 48 1.06 -30.28 8.16
N ASN A 49 2.27 -29.76 8.12
CA ASN A 49 2.69 -28.67 9.00
C ASN A 49 2.51 -27.34 8.24
N ILE A 50 1.48 -26.59 8.61
CA ILE A 50 1.06 -25.34 7.95
C ILE A 50 2.00 -24.21 8.37
N LEU A 51 3.22 -24.14 7.83
CA LEU A 51 4.05 -22.92 7.95
C LEU A 51 5.04 -22.63 6.81
N ASP A 52 5.30 -23.56 5.89
CA ASP A 52 6.16 -23.29 4.72
C ASP A 52 5.55 -23.94 3.49
N ASP A 53 5.05 -23.12 2.55
CA ASP A 53 5.08 -23.36 1.09
C ASP A 53 4.06 -22.45 0.38
N LEU A 54 4.37 -21.15 0.32
CA LEU A 54 3.94 -20.30 -0.80
C LEU A 54 5.07 -20.28 -1.82
N ASN A 55 5.16 -21.32 -2.64
CA ASN A 55 5.81 -21.20 -3.95
C ASN A 55 5.11 -22.13 -4.94
N VAL A 56 4.23 -21.54 -5.75
CA VAL A 56 3.50 -22.18 -6.83
C VAL A 56 4.50 -22.75 -7.84
N LYS A 57 4.36 -24.04 -8.18
CA LYS A 57 4.99 -24.65 -9.34
C LYS A 57 4.16 -24.32 -10.58
N GLU A 58 4.70 -23.54 -11.50
CA GLU A 58 4.19 -23.41 -12.86
C GLU A 58 4.86 -24.45 -13.76
N GLU A 59 4.08 -25.36 -14.34
CA GLU A 59 4.50 -26.17 -15.48
C GLU A 59 3.77 -25.69 -16.75
N GLY A 60 4.54 -25.01 -17.61
CA GLY A 60 4.59 -25.27 -19.05
C GLY A 60 3.58 -24.59 -19.99
N GLN A 61 4.02 -23.56 -20.72
CA GLN A 61 3.85 -23.44 -22.19
C GLN A 61 4.81 -22.39 -22.81
N LYS A 62 5.09 -22.52 -24.12
CA LYS A 62 6.33 -22.13 -24.82
C LYS A 62 6.40 -20.69 -25.39
N LYS A 63 7.56 -20.04 -25.13
CA LYS A 63 8.44 -19.18 -25.96
C LYS A 63 7.86 -17.98 -26.75
N GLY A 64 8.08 -16.79 -26.21
CA GLY A 64 8.48 -15.56 -26.92
C GLY A 64 9.71 -14.96 -26.22
N GLN A 65 10.68 -14.45 -26.97
CA GLN A 65 12.05 -14.16 -26.51
C GLN A 65 12.11 -12.81 -25.75
N GLU A 66 12.08 -12.85 -24.42
CA GLU A 66 12.48 -11.75 -23.53
C GLU A 66 13.76 -12.14 -22.77
N ASP A 67 14.59 -11.15 -22.45
CA ASP A 67 15.83 -11.34 -21.69
C ASP A 67 15.57 -12.12 -20.39
N PRO A 68 16.49 -13.00 -19.95
CA PRO A 68 16.21 -13.89 -18.83
C PRO A 68 15.98 -13.09 -17.55
N PRO A 69 14.90 -13.35 -16.79
CA PRO A 69 14.74 -12.78 -15.47
C PRO A 69 15.89 -13.28 -14.59
N ALA A 70 16.53 -12.36 -13.86
CA ALA A 70 17.58 -12.69 -12.91
C ALA A 70 17.12 -13.84 -12.01
N ARG A 71 17.79 -15.00 -12.11
CA ARG A 71 17.47 -16.22 -11.36
C ARG A 71 17.48 -15.88 -9.86
N LYS A 72 16.32 -15.90 -9.19
CA LYS A 72 16.24 -15.79 -7.72
C LYS A 72 17.05 -16.95 -7.14
N VAL A 73 18.22 -16.65 -6.55
CA VAL A 73 19.03 -17.65 -5.84
C VAL A 73 18.20 -18.17 -4.67
N ALA A 74 18.03 -19.49 -4.58
CA ALA A 74 17.28 -20.11 -3.49
C ALA A 74 18.00 -19.86 -2.15
N ARG A 75 17.24 -19.42 -1.14
CA ARG A 75 17.74 -19.20 0.23
C ARG A 75 17.97 -20.53 0.94
N ILE A 76 18.98 -20.57 1.81
CA ILE A 76 19.38 -21.74 2.59
C ILE A 76 18.50 -21.85 3.84
N ASP A 77 18.15 -23.08 4.25
CA ASP A 77 17.45 -23.32 5.50
C ASP A 77 18.31 -22.92 6.71
N VAL A 78 17.67 -22.66 7.86
CA VAL A 78 18.40 -22.37 9.10
C VAL A 78 19.21 -23.60 9.50
N PRO A 79 20.54 -23.49 9.69
CA PRO A 79 21.36 -24.65 10.07
C PRO A 79 20.98 -25.21 11.45
N PRO A 80 21.36 -26.46 11.78
CA PRO A 80 21.07 -27.05 13.08
C PRO A 80 21.64 -26.23 14.24
N GLU A 81 20.85 -26.06 15.31
CA GLU A 81 21.22 -25.21 16.45
C GLU A 81 22.55 -25.60 17.10
N ALA A 82 22.84 -26.91 17.18
CA ALA A 82 24.10 -27.42 17.73
C ALA A 82 25.32 -26.98 16.91
N GLU A 83 25.20 -26.96 15.58
CA GLU A 83 26.26 -26.52 14.67
C GLU A 83 26.46 -25.01 14.75
N ILE A 84 25.35 -24.24 14.83
CA ILE A 84 25.40 -22.79 15.04
C ILE A 84 26.10 -22.47 16.37
N LYS A 85 25.74 -23.14 17.46
CA LYS A 85 26.36 -22.94 18.78
C LYS A 85 27.85 -23.21 18.76
N LYS A 86 28.26 -24.31 18.11
CA LYS A 86 29.68 -24.63 17.94
C LYS A 86 30.40 -23.54 17.15
N ALA A 87 29.86 -23.13 16.01
CA ALA A 87 30.44 -22.07 15.19
C ALA A 87 30.55 -20.73 15.93
N VAL A 88 29.53 -20.35 16.72
CA VAL A 88 29.58 -19.16 17.57
C VAL A 88 30.70 -19.25 18.61
N ALA A 89 30.86 -20.40 19.27
CA ALA A 89 31.93 -20.61 20.24
C ALA A 89 33.32 -20.50 19.60
N ASP A 90 33.49 -21.11 18.42
CA ASP A 90 34.74 -21.04 17.65
C ASP A 90 35.06 -19.60 17.21
N ILE A 91 34.07 -18.86 16.70
CA ILE A 91 34.20 -17.43 16.34
C ILE A 91 34.61 -16.60 17.57
N LYS A 92 33.92 -16.77 18.71
CA LYS A 92 34.28 -16.05 19.95
C LYS A 92 35.69 -16.39 20.42
N GLY A 93 36.16 -17.62 20.22
CA GLY A 93 37.53 -18.03 20.50
C GLY A 93 38.54 -17.32 19.59
N ILE A 94 38.31 -17.32 18.28
CA ILE A 94 39.18 -16.68 17.28
C ILE A 94 39.27 -15.17 17.49
N TYR A 95 38.13 -14.53 17.74
CA TYR A 95 38.03 -13.08 17.90
C TYR A 95 38.11 -12.61 19.35
N ALA A 96 38.52 -13.45 20.30
CA ALA A 96 38.44 -13.18 21.74
C ALA A 96 39.05 -11.83 22.16
N ALA A 97 40.17 -11.44 21.54
CA ALA A 97 40.81 -10.14 21.81
C ALA A 97 39.97 -8.95 21.34
N ARG A 98 39.26 -9.09 20.20
CA ARG A 98 38.42 -8.06 19.60
C ARG A 98 37.10 -7.84 20.34
N TYR A 99 36.63 -8.83 21.09
CA TYR A 99 35.44 -8.71 21.95
C TYR A 99 35.70 -7.97 23.29
N LYS A 100 36.96 -7.80 23.71
CA LYS A 100 37.30 -7.17 25.00
C LYS A 100 36.94 -5.68 25.08
N PRO A 101 37.20 -4.85 24.06
CA PRO A 101 36.85 -3.43 24.11
C PRO A 101 35.34 -3.20 24.26
N THR A 102 34.97 -2.24 25.11
CA THR A 102 33.57 -1.90 25.38
C THR A 102 33.11 -0.60 24.72
N ASP A 103 34.02 0.14 24.09
CA ASP A 103 33.67 1.37 23.38
C ASP A 103 32.97 1.08 22.04
N ALA A 104 32.10 1.99 21.63
CA ALA A 104 31.26 1.81 20.45
C ALA A 104 32.07 1.73 19.14
N LYS A 105 33.24 2.40 19.06
CA LYS A 105 34.06 2.43 17.84
C LYS A 105 34.72 1.07 17.62
N ALA A 106 35.32 0.48 18.65
CA ALA A 106 35.91 -0.85 18.56
C ALA A 106 34.87 -1.93 18.28
N ARG A 107 33.71 -1.87 18.94
CA ARG A 107 32.57 -2.78 18.69
C ARG A 107 32.07 -2.68 17.25
N ARG A 108 31.89 -1.46 16.72
CA ARG A 108 31.50 -1.24 15.33
C ARG A 108 32.50 -1.87 14.36
N GLY A 109 33.79 -1.66 14.59
CA GLY A 109 34.84 -2.27 13.78
C GLY A 109 34.83 -3.81 13.79
N LEU A 110 34.58 -4.43 14.95
CA LEU A 110 34.40 -5.89 15.02
C LEU A 110 33.14 -6.34 14.27
N ALA A 111 31.99 -5.69 14.49
CA ALA A 111 30.75 -6.06 13.85
C ALA A 111 30.82 -5.98 12.31
N GLU A 112 31.50 -4.96 11.77
CA GLU A 112 31.78 -4.80 10.34
C GLU A 112 32.64 -5.94 9.79
N GLU A 113 33.69 -6.33 10.52
CA GLU A 113 34.57 -7.44 10.18
C GLU A 113 33.81 -8.78 10.13
N LEU A 114 33.00 -9.06 11.17
CA LEU A 114 32.16 -10.27 11.22
C LEU A 114 31.11 -10.30 10.10
N LEU A 115 30.51 -9.14 9.76
CA LEU A 115 29.59 -9.05 8.62
C LEU A 115 30.30 -9.28 7.28
N GLY A 116 31.54 -8.80 7.16
CA GLY A 116 32.41 -9.07 6.02
C GLY A 116 32.63 -10.57 5.82
N GLU A 117 32.97 -11.29 6.89
CA GLU A 117 33.10 -12.75 6.86
C GLU A 117 31.77 -13.45 6.52
N ALA A 118 30.65 -13.03 7.11
CA ALA A 118 29.33 -13.62 6.85
C ALA A 118 28.93 -13.60 5.36
N LYS A 119 29.36 -12.55 4.64
CA LYS A 119 29.06 -12.34 3.21
C LYS A 119 29.91 -13.19 2.27
N LYS A 120 31.03 -13.76 2.73
CA LYS A 120 31.85 -14.64 1.91
C LYS A 120 31.15 -15.99 1.71
N ASN A 121 31.10 -16.44 0.46
CA ASN A 121 30.43 -17.70 0.10
C ASN A 121 31.28 -18.95 0.33
N GLU A 122 32.54 -18.79 0.77
CA GLU A 122 33.47 -19.90 1.05
C GLU A 122 33.19 -20.63 2.37
N HIS A 123 32.55 -19.94 3.32
CA HIS A 123 32.25 -20.50 4.63
C HIS A 123 31.04 -21.45 4.59
N PRO A 124 31.05 -22.55 5.36
CA PRO A 124 29.88 -23.40 5.55
C PRO A 124 28.68 -22.64 6.12
N ALA A 125 27.46 -23.10 5.80
CA ALA A 125 26.22 -22.44 6.21
C ALA A 125 26.11 -22.15 7.74
N PRO A 126 26.44 -23.09 8.66
CA PRO A 126 26.41 -22.81 10.11
C PRO A 126 27.35 -21.67 10.52
N VAL A 127 28.54 -21.60 9.91
CA VAL A 127 29.56 -20.59 10.19
C VAL A 127 29.12 -19.23 9.71
N ARG A 128 28.57 -19.14 8.49
CA ARG A 128 28.01 -17.90 7.95
C ARG A 128 26.84 -17.40 8.79
N TYR A 129 25.95 -18.30 9.19
CA TYR A 129 24.83 -17.97 10.06
C TYR A 129 25.32 -17.41 11.40
N ALA A 130 26.32 -18.06 12.01
CA ALA A 130 26.93 -17.61 13.25
C ALA A 130 27.59 -16.23 13.12
N PHE A 131 28.31 -15.95 12.03
CA PHE A 131 28.89 -14.62 11.77
C PHE A 131 27.82 -13.53 11.65
N PHE A 132 26.70 -13.78 10.97
CA PHE A 132 25.59 -12.81 10.91
C PHE A 132 24.99 -12.53 12.29
N ILE A 133 24.72 -13.57 13.08
CA ILE A 133 24.17 -13.42 14.43
C ILE A 133 25.13 -12.66 15.34
N GLU A 134 26.42 -13.01 15.33
CA GLU A 134 27.43 -12.32 16.13
C GLU A 134 27.64 -10.87 15.69
N SER A 135 27.62 -10.59 14.39
CA SER A 135 27.66 -9.21 13.88
C SER A 135 26.47 -8.39 14.38
N ALA A 136 25.24 -8.91 14.28
CA ALA A 136 24.04 -8.24 14.76
C ALA A 136 24.10 -7.99 16.28
N GLN A 137 24.57 -8.97 17.06
CA GLN A 137 24.78 -8.84 18.50
C GLN A 137 25.82 -7.78 18.84
N VAL A 138 26.94 -7.73 18.12
CA VAL A 138 27.97 -6.71 18.41
C VAL A 138 27.49 -5.31 18.00
N TYR A 139 26.75 -5.18 16.89
CA TYR A 139 26.10 -3.91 16.53
C TYR A 139 25.05 -3.48 17.55
N SER A 140 24.30 -4.39 18.16
CA SER A 140 23.31 -3.99 19.17
C SER A 140 23.98 -3.30 20.37
N LEU A 141 25.20 -3.71 20.71
CA LEU A 141 26.03 -3.10 21.75
C LEU A 141 26.61 -1.72 21.39
N THR A 142 26.41 -1.20 20.17
CA THR A 142 26.82 0.15 19.77
C THR A 142 25.69 1.18 19.87
N GLY A 143 24.45 0.76 20.13
CA GLY A 143 23.28 1.64 20.14
C GLY A 143 22.70 1.94 18.74
N ASP A 144 23.25 1.34 17.68
CA ASP A 144 22.88 1.64 16.30
C ASP A 144 21.88 0.63 15.74
N ALA A 145 20.59 0.93 15.92
CA ALA A 145 19.51 0.04 15.48
C ALA A 145 19.47 -0.15 13.95
N ALA A 146 19.93 0.83 13.17
CA ALA A 146 19.95 0.74 11.72
C ALA A 146 20.95 -0.32 11.24
N LEU A 147 22.12 -0.40 11.87
CA LEU A 147 23.11 -1.43 11.58
C LEU A 147 22.62 -2.84 11.97
N VAL A 148 21.92 -2.99 13.09
CA VAL A 148 21.28 -4.27 13.47
C VAL A 148 20.28 -4.71 12.39
N MET A 149 19.34 -3.83 12.02
CA MET A 149 18.30 -4.15 11.03
C MET A 149 18.87 -4.43 9.64
N SER A 150 19.89 -3.67 9.21
CA SER A 150 20.56 -3.91 7.93
C SER A 150 21.33 -5.25 7.91
N THR A 151 21.96 -5.63 9.01
CA THR A 151 22.65 -6.92 9.16
C THR A 151 21.68 -8.09 9.05
N LEU A 152 20.55 -8.03 9.76
CA LEU A 152 19.49 -9.05 9.66
C LEU A 152 18.84 -9.09 8.27
N LYS A 153 18.77 -7.95 7.57
CA LYS A 153 18.34 -7.90 6.17
C LYS A 153 19.31 -8.61 5.24
N GLU A 154 20.62 -8.41 5.40
CA GLU A 154 21.63 -9.15 4.63
C GLU A 154 21.59 -10.65 4.92
N MET A 155 21.43 -11.03 6.19
CA MET A 155 21.25 -12.42 6.60
C MET A 155 20.04 -13.07 5.92
N GLY A 156 18.91 -12.35 5.84
CA GLY A 156 17.69 -12.83 5.19
C GLY A 156 17.75 -12.97 3.67
N LYS A 157 18.79 -12.43 3.02
CA LYS A 157 19.09 -12.71 1.60
C LYS A 157 19.72 -14.09 1.42
N VAL A 158 20.37 -14.61 2.46
CA VAL A 158 21.10 -15.89 2.44
C VAL A 158 20.23 -17.00 3.03
N PHE A 159 19.59 -16.73 4.17
CA PHE A 159 18.88 -17.74 4.96
C PHE A 159 17.36 -17.49 5.00
N LYS A 160 16.59 -18.57 5.12
CA LYS A 160 15.14 -18.52 5.40
C LYS A 160 14.90 -18.20 6.89
N ILE A 161 14.94 -16.92 7.24
CA ILE A 161 14.74 -16.43 8.61
C ILE A 161 13.53 -15.50 8.73
N SER A 162 12.96 -15.45 9.92
CA SER A 162 12.09 -14.37 10.36
C SER A 162 12.94 -13.22 10.93
N ARG A 163 13.32 -12.27 10.06
CA ARG A 163 14.22 -11.16 10.44
C ARG A 163 13.71 -10.35 11.64
N PHE A 164 12.40 -10.18 11.75
CA PHE A 164 11.77 -9.33 12.76
C PHE A 164 11.63 -10.03 14.10
N GLU A 165 11.48 -11.36 14.08
CA GLU A 165 11.54 -12.18 15.29
C GLU A 165 12.96 -12.12 15.89
N LEU A 166 13.99 -12.25 15.05
CA LEU A 166 15.39 -12.10 15.50
C LEU A 166 15.72 -10.69 15.99
N ALA A 167 15.13 -9.66 15.36
CA ALA A 167 15.38 -8.27 15.72
C ALA A 167 14.95 -7.93 17.15
N GLY A 168 13.87 -8.54 17.67
CA GLY A 168 13.28 -8.15 18.95
C GLY A 168 14.26 -8.19 20.13
N LYS A 169 15.09 -9.24 20.21
CA LYS A 169 16.11 -9.36 21.26
C LYS A 169 17.22 -8.33 21.08
N GLU A 170 17.72 -8.20 19.85
CA GLU A 170 18.85 -7.31 19.56
C GLU A 170 18.46 -5.84 19.75
N LEU A 171 17.25 -5.43 19.33
CA LEU A 171 16.75 -4.06 19.56
C LEU A 171 16.56 -3.75 21.05
N ALA A 172 16.12 -4.72 21.85
CA ALA A 172 16.03 -4.56 23.30
C ALA A 172 17.42 -4.37 23.95
N GLU A 173 18.45 -5.02 23.41
CA GLU A 173 19.84 -4.78 23.82
C GLU A 173 20.32 -3.39 23.34
N THR A 174 20.03 -3.02 22.09
CA THR A 174 20.33 -1.71 21.51
C THR A 174 19.78 -0.56 22.35
N GLU A 175 18.57 -0.69 22.90
CA GLU A 175 17.96 0.32 23.76
C GLU A 175 18.83 0.70 24.96
N LYS A 176 19.63 -0.25 25.50
CA LYS A 176 20.50 0.01 26.64
C LYS A 176 21.66 0.95 26.28
N PHE A 177 22.08 0.93 25.01
CA PHE A 177 23.26 1.65 24.50
C PHE A 177 22.92 2.87 23.65
N ALA A 178 21.71 2.97 23.07
CA ALA A 178 21.26 4.17 22.37
C ALA A 178 21.14 5.36 23.33
N LYS A 179 21.93 6.42 23.11
CA LYS A 179 21.95 7.63 23.96
C LYS A 179 21.67 8.90 23.19
N LEU A 180 22.08 8.98 21.93
CA LEU A 180 21.91 10.18 21.13
C LEU A 180 20.47 10.25 20.60
N PRO A 181 19.88 11.45 20.44
CA PRO A 181 18.55 11.59 19.87
C PRO A 181 18.39 10.89 18.52
N GLU A 182 19.39 10.96 17.64
CA GLU A 182 19.41 10.29 16.34
C GLU A 182 19.35 8.76 16.46
N ASP A 183 20.10 8.18 17.40
CA ASP A 183 20.10 6.73 17.67
C ASP A 183 18.74 6.27 18.21
N LEU A 184 18.13 7.07 19.10
CA LEU A 184 16.82 6.80 19.66
C LEU A 184 15.70 6.90 18.61
N VAL A 185 15.80 7.85 17.67
CA VAL A 185 14.89 7.92 16.50
C VAL A 185 15.08 6.69 15.61
N ALA A 186 16.31 6.28 15.32
CA ALA A 186 16.59 5.08 14.54
C ALA A 186 16.03 3.82 15.21
N LEU A 187 16.17 3.70 16.54
CA LEU A 187 15.60 2.62 17.33
C LEU A 187 14.07 2.61 17.30
N ALA A 188 13.43 3.78 17.44
CA ALA A 188 11.97 3.89 17.32
C ALA A 188 11.48 3.44 15.93
N LYS A 189 12.19 3.84 14.86
CA LYS A 189 11.90 3.40 13.49
C LYS A 189 12.08 1.89 13.31
N ALA A 190 13.11 1.30 13.89
CA ALA A 190 13.34 -0.16 13.85
C ALA A 190 12.19 -0.93 14.53
N TYR A 191 11.72 -0.47 15.69
CA TYR A 191 10.53 -1.04 16.33
C TYR A 191 9.27 -0.85 15.49
N LEU A 192 9.11 0.28 14.79
CA LEU A 192 8.01 0.47 13.84
C LEU A 192 8.04 -0.50 12.65
N GLU A 193 9.22 -0.91 12.18
CA GLU A 193 9.32 -1.98 11.18
C GLU A 193 8.88 -3.34 11.76
N CYS A 194 9.27 -3.66 13.00
CA CYS A 194 8.84 -4.87 13.70
C CYS A 194 7.32 -4.88 13.96
N TYR A 195 6.75 -3.73 14.33
CA TYR A 195 5.31 -3.51 14.44
C TYR A 195 4.60 -3.88 13.14
N ARG A 196 5.03 -3.33 12.00
CA ARG A 196 4.40 -3.57 10.69
C ARG A 196 4.39 -5.06 10.35
N SER A 197 5.51 -5.75 10.60
CA SER A 197 5.58 -7.20 10.39
C SER A 197 4.62 -7.95 11.29
N SER A 198 4.61 -7.64 12.59
CA SER A 198 3.74 -8.32 13.56
C SER A 198 2.27 -8.11 13.21
N PHE A 199 1.88 -6.89 12.89
CA PHE A 199 0.54 -6.52 12.44
C PHE A 199 0.13 -7.25 11.16
N GLN A 200 1.03 -7.35 10.18
CA GLN A 200 0.79 -8.09 8.93
C GLN A 200 0.67 -9.60 9.12
N ASN A 201 1.18 -10.16 10.22
CA ASN A 201 1.06 -11.58 10.56
C ASN A 201 0.02 -11.83 11.66
N GLU A 202 -0.88 -10.85 11.89
CA GLU A 202 -1.97 -10.97 12.87
C GLU A 202 -1.49 -11.17 14.33
N LEU A 203 -0.20 -10.90 14.60
CA LEU A 203 0.40 -10.90 15.93
C LEU A 203 0.17 -9.55 16.61
N PHE A 204 -1.09 -9.22 16.88
CA PHE A 204 -1.48 -7.87 17.35
C PHE A 204 -0.90 -7.52 18.72
N ASP A 205 -0.68 -8.50 19.59
CA ASP A 205 -0.01 -8.28 20.87
C ASP A 205 1.46 -7.87 20.70
N ASP A 206 2.19 -8.56 19.83
CA ASP A 206 3.57 -8.19 19.49
C ASP A 206 3.63 -6.86 18.73
N ALA A 207 2.64 -6.58 17.88
CA ALA A 207 2.51 -5.29 17.20
C ALA A 207 2.38 -4.14 18.21
N LEU A 208 1.51 -4.28 19.22
CA LEU A 208 1.31 -3.30 20.28
C LEU A 208 2.53 -3.19 21.20
N LYS A 209 3.21 -4.30 21.50
CA LYS A 209 4.47 -4.31 22.26
C LYS A 209 5.55 -3.51 21.54
N ASN A 210 5.72 -3.74 20.23
CA ASN A 210 6.67 -3.00 19.40
C ASN A 210 6.31 -1.50 19.33
N LEU A 211 5.03 -1.15 19.19
CA LEU A 211 4.59 0.26 19.24
C LEU A 211 4.89 0.92 20.58
N ASN A 212 4.72 0.21 21.70
CA ASN A 212 5.08 0.72 23.01
C ASN A 212 6.59 0.97 23.13
N SER A 213 7.43 0.03 22.69
CA SER A 213 8.89 0.22 22.67
C SER A 213 9.30 1.39 21.75
N ALA A 214 8.67 1.51 20.57
CA ALA A 214 8.86 2.66 19.68
C ALA A 214 8.48 3.98 20.37
N SER A 215 7.36 4.01 21.11
CA SER A 215 6.91 5.20 21.85
C SER A 215 7.91 5.60 22.93
N ILE A 216 8.45 4.63 23.67
CA ILE A 216 9.46 4.89 24.70
C ILE A 216 10.72 5.50 24.08
N ALA A 217 11.22 4.93 22.97
CA ALA A 217 12.38 5.46 22.27
C ALA A 217 12.13 6.87 21.69
N ALA A 218 10.99 7.08 21.03
CA ALA A 218 10.60 8.39 20.48
C ALA A 218 10.45 9.46 21.56
N LYS A 219 9.91 9.08 22.73
CA LYS A 219 9.81 9.97 23.90
C LYS A 219 11.19 10.35 24.44
N LYS A 220 12.10 9.38 24.60
CA LYS A 220 13.49 9.65 25.02
C LYS A 220 14.22 10.55 24.01
N ALA A 221 13.88 10.45 22.72
CA ALA A 221 14.41 11.30 21.66
C ALA A 221 13.78 12.71 21.60
N ASN A 222 12.74 13.00 22.40
CA ASN A 222 11.91 14.20 22.30
C ASN A 222 11.30 14.44 20.89
N ASN A 223 10.97 13.36 20.17
CA ASN A 223 10.38 13.44 18.83
C ASN A 223 8.84 13.37 18.91
N ASN A 224 8.19 14.53 19.01
CA ASN A 224 6.73 14.62 19.18
C ASN A 224 5.93 14.21 17.93
N GLU A 225 6.48 14.43 16.74
CA GLU A 225 5.86 14.01 15.48
C GLU A 225 5.74 12.49 15.44
N LEU A 226 6.86 11.79 15.67
CA LEU A 226 6.89 10.33 15.71
C LEU A 226 5.99 9.76 16.82
N LEU A 227 5.90 10.44 17.98
CA LEU A 227 4.97 10.05 19.04
C LEU A 227 3.49 10.15 18.63
N ASN A 228 3.13 11.15 17.84
CA ASN A 228 1.77 11.30 17.33
C ASN A 228 1.44 10.17 16.34
N ASP A 229 2.35 9.85 15.42
CA ASP A 229 2.19 8.73 14.50
C ASP A 229 2.02 7.40 15.24
N ILE A 230 2.91 7.12 16.21
CA ILE A 230 2.85 5.90 17.03
C ILE A 230 1.52 5.81 17.79
N ARG A 231 0.98 6.93 18.26
CA ARG A 231 -0.33 6.96 18.95
C ARG A 231 -1.47 6.55 18.01
N GLU A 232 -1.46 7.03 16.77
CA GLU A 232 -2.48 6.66 15.78
C GLU A 232 -2.34 5.19 15.37
N TYR A 233 -1.12 4.71 15.10
CA TYR A 233 -0.88 3.28 14.85
C TYR A 233 -1.32 2.41 16.04
N SER A 234 -1.15 2.87 17.27
CA SER A 234 -1.59 2.16 18.47
C SER A 234 -3.11 2.05 18.57
N LYS A 235 -3.84 3.14 18.26
CA LYS A 235 -5.31 3.12 18.22
C LYS A 235 -5.82 2.16 17.16
N GLU A 236 -5.23 2.20 15.97
CA GLU A 236 -5.55 1.30 14.87
C GLU A 236 -5.28 -0.15 15.26
N ALA A 237 -4.08 -0.47 15.72
CA ALA A 237 -3.71 -1.82 16.17
C ALA A 237 -4.62 -2.35 17.29
N GLN A 238 -5.07 -1.50 18.21
CA GLN A 238 -6.06 -1.87 19.23
C GLN A 238 -7.43 -2.19 18.61
N SER A 239 -7.90 -1.40 17.64
CA SER A 239 -9.14 -1.65 16.93
C SER A 239 -9.09 -2.99 16.19
N PHE A 240 -8.02 -3.25 15.45
CA PHE A 240 -7.81 -4.52 14.74
C PHE A 240 -7.70 -5.70 15.68
N LYS A 241 -6.99 -5.56 16.80
CA LYS A 241 -6.93 -6.59 17.85
C LYS A 241 -8.32 -6.94 18.38
N LYS A 242 -9.18 -5.93 18.58
CA LYS A 242 -10.56 -6.13 19.03
C LYS A 242 -11.35 -6.93 17.99
N GLU A 243 -11.31 -6.55 16.72
CA GLU A 243 -11.98 -7.30 15.65
C GLU A 243 -11.45 -8.74 15.55
N TYR A 244 -10.12 -8.92 15.62
CA TYR A 244 -9.52 -10.25 15.61
C TYR A 244 -9.97 -11.11 16.79
N SER A 245 -10.11 -10.52 17.99
CA SER A 245 -10.58 -11.27 19.17
C SER A 245 -11.97 -11.87 19.00
N LEU A 246 -12.82 -11.27 18.16
CA LEU A 246 -14.16 -11.79 17.85
C LEU A 246 -14.10 -13.04 16.95
N VAL A 247 -13.02 -13.23 16.20
CA VAL A 247 -12.83 -14.33 15.25
C VAL A 247 -11.68 -15.27 15.61
N ALA A 248 -10.96 -15.01 16.71
CA ALA A 248 -9.81 -15.81 17.14
C ALA A 248 -10.17 -17.30 17.31
N GLY A 249 -11.36 -17.61 17.83
CA GLY A 249 -11.84 -18.99 17.94
C GLY A 249 -12.03 -19.70 16.59
N ALA A 250 -12.37 -18.96 15.53
CA ALA A 250 -12.42 -19.52 14.18
C ALA A 250 -11.01 -19.91 13.70
N PHE A 251 -10.02 -19.03 13.90
CA PHE A 251 -8.62 -19.32 13.56
C PHE A 251 -8.07 -20.54 14.31
N GLU A 252 -8.33 -20.66 15.62
CA GLU A 252 -7.93 -21.84 16.38
C GLU A 252 -8.60 -23.12 15.88
N LYS A 253 -9.90 -23.04 15.54
CA LYS A 253 -10.64 -24.19 14.99
C LYS A 253 -10.05 -24.65 13.65
N LEU A 254 -9.70 -23.73 12.76
CA LEU A 254 -9.14 -24.05 11.44
C LEU A 254 -7.79 -24.77 11.51
N LYS A 255 -7.04 -24.68 12.62
CA LYS A 255 -5.81 -25.47 12.81
C LYS A 255 -6.08 -26.98 12.91
N THR A 256 -7.26 -27.36 13.40
CA THR A 256 -7.65 -28.77 13.63
C THR A 256 -8.75 -29.25 12.69
N VAL A 257 -9.59 -28.34 12.20
CA VAL A 257 -10.68 -28.61 11.25
C VAL A 257 -10.60 -27.57 10.11
N PRO A 258 -9.66 -27.74 9.15
CA PRO A 258 -9.39 -26.72 8.13
C PRO A 258 -10.56 -26.41 7.19
N ASP A 259 -11.50 -27.35 7.03
CA ASP A 259 -12.65 -27.20 6.13
C ASP A 259 -13.95 -26.81 6.85
N ASP A 260 -13.89 -26.39 8.13
CA ASP A 260 -15.10 -25.98 8.86
C ASP A 260 -15.76 -24.75 8.20
N PRO A 261 -17.02 -24.84 7.71
CA PRO A 261 -17.60 -23.77 6.91
C PRO A 261 -17.85 -22.47 7.69
N ALA A 262 -18.23 -22.58 8.97
CA ALA A 262 -18.49 -21.42 9.80
C ALA A 262 -17.19 -20.67 10.15
N ALA A 263 -16.14 -21.41 10.52
CA ALA A 263 -14.84 -20.82 10.83
C ALA A 263 -14.17 -20.20 9.60
N ASN A 264 -14.23 -20.88 8.45
CA ASN A 264 -13.74 -20.34 7.18
C ASN A 264 -14.47 -19.06 6.78
N PHE A 265 -15.79 -19.00 6.97
CA PHE A 265 -16.54 -17.77 6.70
C PHE A 265 -16.14 -16.63 7.64
N ALA A 266 -16.01 -16.89 8.94
CA ALA A 266 -15.59 -15.88 9.92
C ALA A 266 -14.17 -15.35 9.62
N ALA A 267 -13.21 -16.24 9.40
CA ALA A 267 -11.83 -15.89 9.07
C ALA A 267 -11.71 -15.19 7.72
N GLY A 268 -12.43 -15.67 6.71
CA GLY A 268 -12.46 -15.08 5.37
C GLY A 268 -13.00 -13.65 5.38
N LYS A 269 -14.09 -13.39 6.11
CA LYS A 269 -14.61 -12.03 6.29
C LYS A 269 -13.62 -11.14 7.02
N PHE A 270 -12.96 -11.63 8.07
CA PHE A 270 -11.93 -10.85 8.75
C PHE A 270 -10.81 -10.44 7.79
N TYR A 271 -10.31 -11.37 6.97
CA TYR A 271 -9.26 -11.04 6.02
C TYR A 271 -9.73 -10.10 4.90
N CYS A 272 -10.84 -10.40 4.23
CA CYS A 272 -11.32 -9.57 3.11
C CYS A 272 -11.84 -8.21 3.56
N PHE A 273 -12.66 -8.18 4.61
CA PHE A 273 -13.49 -7.02 4.93
C PHE A 273 -12.87 -6.13 6.02
N ILE A 274 -12.03 -6.69 6.88
CA ILE A 274 -11.35 -5.92 7.95
C ILE A 274 -9.90 -5.65 7.58
N MET A 275 -9.14 -6.69 7.17
CA MET A 275 -7.72 -6.56 6.85
C MET A 275 -7.44 -6.12 5.40
N ASP A 276 -8.45 -6.11 4.53
CA ASP A 276 -8.33 -5.89 3.07
C ASP A 276 -7.28 -6.82 2.40
N LYS A 277 -7.16 -8.04 2.92
CA LYS A 277 -6.27 -9.11 2.43
C LYS A 277 -7.06 -10.16 1.65
N TRP A 278 -7.55 -9.76 0.48
CA TRP A 278 -8.43 -10.59 -0.33
C TRP A 278 -7.77 -11.91 -0.76
N GLU A 279 -6.47 -11.92 -1.01
CA GLU A 279 -5.71 -13.11 -1.40
C GLU A 279 -5.70 -14.18 -0.30
N LYS A 280 -5.69 -13.77 0.98
CA LYS A 280 -5.83 -14.70 2.12
C LYS A 280 -7.29 -15.06 2.38
N GLY A 281 -8.20 -14.10 2.25
CA GLY A 281 -9.59 -14.25 2.64
C GLY A 281 -10.46 -15.01 1.63
N ILE A 282 -10.27 -14.82 0.33
CA ILE A 282 -11.06 -15.45 -0.74
C ILE A 282 -11.01 -16.99 -0.68
N PRO A 283 -9.84 -17.65 -0.51
CA PRO A 283 -9.79 -19.09 -0.27
C PRO A 283 -10.65 -19.55 0.92
N MET A 284 -10.73 -18.75 1.98
CA MET A 284 -11.53 -19.07 3.15
C MET A 284 -13.03 -18.83 2.88
N LEU A 285 -13.39 -17.71 2.24
CA LEU A 285 -14.77 -17.44 1.83
C LEU A 285 -15.31 -18.52 0.87
N ALA A 286 -14.47 -19.05 -0.01
CA ALA A 286 -14.79 -20.17 -0.91
C ALA A 286 -15.06 -21.50 -0.19
N ARG A 287 -14.63 -21.65 1.07
CA ARG A 287 -15.00 -22.77 1.96
C ARG A 287 -16.04 -22.37 2.99
N GLY A 288 -16.54 -21.13 2.93
CA GLY A 288 -17.42 -20.53 3.92
C GLY A 288 -18.85 -21.05 3.87
N MET A 289 -19.61 -20.81 4.94
CA MET A 289 -21.01 -21.23 5.02
C MET A 289 -22.00 -20.37 4.21
N ASP A 290 -21.66 -19.13 3.86
CA ASP A 290 -22.54 -18.24 3.08
C ASP A 290 -22.51 -18.61 1.61
N GLU A 291 -23.63 -19.12 1.08
CA GLU A 291 -23.73 -19.64 -0.28
C GLU A 291 -23.33 -18.60 -1.35
N LYS A 292 -23.86 -17.38 -1.25
CA LYS A 292 -23.69 -16.38 -2.31
C LYS A 292 -22.26 -15.86 -2.35
N ILE A 293 -21.70 -15.53 -1.19
CA ILE A 293 -20.29 -15.12 -1.09
C ILE A 293 -19.37 -16.27 -1.48
N ARG A 294 -19.68 -17.51 -1.07
CA ARG A 294 -18.88 -18.69 -1.42
C ARG A 294 -18.81 -18.90 -2.92
N GLN A 295 -19.93 -18.80 -3.63
CA GLN A 295 -19.98 -18.96 -5.08
C GLN A 295 -19.10 -17.93 -5.79
N LEU A 296 -19.21 -16.65 -5.44
CA LEU A 296 -18.35 -15.61 -6.03
C LEU A 296 -16.87 -15.81 -5.71
N ALA A 297 -16.55 -16.20 -4.47
CA ALA A 297 -15.18 -16.50 -4.07
C ALA A 297 -14.61 -17.71 -4.85
N LEU A 298 -15.41 -18.75 -5.13
CA LEU A 298 -15.00 -19.89 -5.95
C LEU A 298 -14.73 -19.50 -7.40
N GLU A 299 -15.58 -18.66 -8.00
CA GLU A 299 -15.35 -18.12 -9.35
C GLU A 299 -14.09 -17.26 -9.39
N GLU A 300 -13.86 -16.47 -8.34
CA GLU A 300 -12.68 -15.63 -8.23
C GLU A 300 -11.37 -16.42 -8.11
N LEU A 301 -11.37 -17.54 -7.40
CA LEU A 301 -10.21 -18.43 -7.28
C LEU A 301 -9.76 -19.06 -8.59
N LYS A 302 -10.64 -19.11 -9.60
CA LYS A 302 -10.26 -19.55 -10.96
C LYS A 302 -9.35 -18.55 -11.65
N ASN A 303 -9.14 -17.36 -11.07
CA ASN A 303 -8.35 -16.26 -11.60
C ASN A 303 -8.74 -15.91 -13.04
N PRO A 304 -10.00 -15.48 -13.29
CA PRO A 304 -10.48 -15.25 -14.64
C PRO A 304 -9.75 -14.09 -15.32
N GLU A 305 -9.36 -14.30 -16.58
CA GLU A 305 -8.71 -13.31 -17.44
C GLU A 305 -9.61 -12.83 -18.59
N GLU A 306 -10.67 -13.58 -18.90
CA GLU A 306 -11.64 -13.20 -19.94
C GLU A 306 -12.54 -12.05 -19.44
N VAL A 307 -12.66 -10.99 -20.25
CA VAL A 307 -13.38 -9.75 -19.89
C VAL A 307 -14.84 -10.03 -19.51
N ASN A 308 -15.53 -10.91 -20.23
CA ASN A 308 -16.91 -11.31 -19.94
C ASN A 308 -17.04 -11.98 -18.56
N VAL A 309 -16.12 -12.89 -18.22
CA VAL A 309 -16.12 -13.61 -16.94
C VAL A 309 -15.80 -12.66 -15.78
N MET A 310 -14.78 -11.80 -15.96
CA MET A 310 -14.48 -10.75 -14.98
C MET A 310 -15.66 -9.78 -14.78
N THR A 311 -16.38 -9.44 -15.86
CA THR A 311 -17.57 -8.58 -15.78
C THR A 311 -18.68 -9.26 -14.97
N GLN A 312 -18.96 -10.54 -15.23
CA GLN A 312 -19.95 -11.30 -14.46
C GLN A 312 -19.58 -11.39 -12.98
N LEU A 313 -18.29 -11.61 -12.68
CA LEU A 313 -17.79 -11.63 -11.30
C LEU A 313 -17.96 -10.26 -10.63
N ALA A 314 -17.61 -9.17 -11.32
CA ALA A 314 -17.80 -7.80 -10.83
C ALA A 314 -19.28 -7.46 -10.57
N ASP A 315 -20.17 -7.82 -11.51
CA ASP A 315 -21.62 -7.65 -11.37
C ASP A 315 -22.18 -8.50 -10.22
N GLY A 316 -21.64 -9.70 -9.99
CA GLY A 316 -22.00 -10.56 -8.87
C GLY A 316 -21.67 -9.92 -7.52
N TRP A 317 -20.43 -9.46 -7.34
CA TRP A 317 -20.03 -8.73 -6.13
C TRP A 317 -20.85 -7.45 -5.92
N TRP A 318 -21.13 -6.71 -7.00
CA TRP A 318 -21.96 -5.50 -6.94
C TRP A 318 -23.39 -5.83 -6.51
N SER A 319 -23.98 -6.89 -7.05
CA SER A 319 -25.34 -7.29 -6.73
C SER A 319 -25.49 -7.67 -5.25
N LEU A 320 -24.48 -8.33 -4.66
CA LEU A 320 -24.48 -8.58 -3.21
C LEU A 320 -24.41 -7.29 -2.40
N SER A 321 -23.71 -6.27 -2.89
CA SER A 321 -23.65 -4.97 -2.19
C SER A 321 -25.00 -4.24 -2.14
N GLU A 322 -25.91 -4.53 -3.07
CA GLU A 322 -27.26 -3.96 -3.13
C GLU A 322 -28.29 -4.81 -2.38
N ASP A 323 -27.93 -6.04 -2.01
CA ASP A 323 -28.80 -6.96 -1.30
C ASP A 323 -28.93 -6.56 0.18
N LYS A 324 -30.18 -6.45 0.65
CA LYS A 324 -30.54 -6.04 2.01
C LYS A 324 -29.93 -6.94 3.09
N ASP A 325 -29.69 -8.22 2.78
CA ASP A 325 -29.12 -9.19 3.71
C ASP A 325 -27.64 -8.89 4.00
N TYR A 326 -26.98 -8.13 3.11
CA TYR A 326 -25.57 -7.75 3.20
C TYR A 326 -25.38 -6.24 3.44
N ARG A 327 -26.40 -5.53 3.94
CA ARG A 327 -26.33 -4.07 4.15
C ARG A 327 -25.14 -3.62 5.00
N LEU A 328 -24.69 -4.44 5.95
CA LEU A 328 -23.52 -4.14 6.79
C LEU A 328 -22.18 -4.34 6.06
N LEU A 329 -22.19 -4.97 4.89
CA LEU A 329 -21.03 -5.28 4.04
C LEU A 329 -21.08 -4.54 2.68
N GLN A 330 -22.00 -3.59 2.54
CA GLN A 330 -22.26 -2.91 1.27
C GLN A 330 -20.99 -2.26 0.70
N ASN A 331 -20.21 -1.61 1.55
CA ASN A 331 -19.00 -0.91 1.11
C ASN A 331 -17.90 -1.87 0.68
N GLU A 332 -17.74 -2.97 1.40
CA GLU A 332 -16.71 -3.97 1.16
C GLU A 332 -17.02 -4.77 -0.12
N LEU A 333 -18.29 -5.14 -0.32
CA LEU A 333 -18.76 -5.86 -1.51
C LEU A 333 -18.72 -4.98 -2.77
N SER A 334 -19.20 -3.74 -2.69
CA SER A 334 -19.10 -2.79 -3.81
C SER A 334 -17.65 -2.43 -4.11
N GLY A 335 -16.79 -2.33 -3.08
CA GLY A 335 -15.35 -2.18 -3.22
C GLY A 335 -14.70 -3.34 -3.98
N ARG A 336 -15.07 -4.60 -3.70
CA ARG A 336 -14.56 -5.74 -4.46
C ARG A 336 -15.07 -5.77 -5.90
N ALA A 337 -16.30 -5.37 -6.13
CA ALA A 337 -16.82 -5.21 -7.47
C ALA A 337 -16.00 -4.17 -8.26
N CYS A 338 -15.71 -3.01 -7.65
CA CYS A 338 -14.88 -1.97 -8.25
C CYS A 338 -13.49 -2.47 -8.65
N TYR A 339 -12.83 -3.30 -7.82
CA TYR A 339 -11.55 -3.92 -8.18
C TYR A 339 -11.60 -4.68 -9.52
N TRP A 340 -12.64 -5.50 -9.72
CA TRP A 340 -12.81 -6.23 -10.98
C TRP A 340 -13.19 -5.31 -12.14
N TYR A 341 -14.07 -4.33 -11.89
CA TYR A 341 -14.42 -3.31 -12.87
C TYR A 341 -13.20 -2.51 -13.35
N GLU A 342 -12.28 -2.16 -12.46
CA GLU A 342 -11.07 -1.42 -12.80
C GLU A 342 -10.13 -2.22 -13.69
N LYS A 343 -10.01 -3.54 -13.46
CA LYS A 343 -9.23 -4.44 -14.31
C LYS A 343 -9.77 -4.55 -15.73
N ILE A 344 -11.09 -4.60 -15.90
CA ILE A 344 -11.70 -4.71 -17.23
C ILE A 344 -11.79 -3.39 -17.99
N LEU A 345 -11.77 -2.25 -17.28
CA LEU A 345 -12.01 -0.93 -17.88
C LEU A 345 -11.15 -0.61 -19.12
N PRO A 346 -9.84 -0.95 -19.16
CA PRO A 346 -9.00 -0.70 -20.33
C PRO A 346 -9.46 -1.48 -21.59
N SER A 347 -10.17 -2.60 -21.40
CA SER A 347 -10.62 -3.49 -22.47
C SER A 347 -12.05 -3.23 -22.94
N LEU A 348 -12.75 -2.27 -22.32
CA LEU A 348 -14.13 -1.93 -22.64
C LEU A 348 -14.24 -0.68 -23.51
N ALA A 349 -15.29 -0.61 -24.33
CA ALA A 349 -15.59 0.53 -25.18
C ALA A 349 -17.06 0.98 -25.04
N SER A 350 -17.35 2.18 -25.55
CA SER A 350 -18.73 2.69 -25.69
C SER A 350 -19.52 2.77 -24.38
N LEU A 351 -20.77 2.30 -24.37
CA LEU A 351 -21.72 2.44 -23.26
C LEU A 351 -21.39 1.55 -22.06
N GLU A 352 -20.76 0.39 -22.26
CA GLU A 352 -20.37 -0.52 -21.19
C GLU A 352 -19.31 0.10 -20.28
N LYS A 353 -18.29 0.74 -20.88
CA LYS A 353 -17.28 1.50 -20.15
C LYS A 353 -17.92 2.61 -19.30
N ILE A 354 -18.81 3.41 -19.89
CA ILE A 354 -19.51 4.49 -19.17
C ILE A 354 -20.35 3.96 -18.01
N LYS A 355 -21.05 2.84 -18.20
CA LYS A 355 -21.87 2.22 -17.14
C LYS A 355 -20.99 1.80 -15.96
N ILE A 356 -19.84 1.20 -16.23
CA ILE A 356 -18.91 0.74 -15.20
C ILE A 356 -18.23 1.92 -14.50
N GLU A 357 -17.81 2.96 -15.22
CA GLU A 357 -17.30 4.21 -14.64
C GLU A 357 -18.31 4.79 -13.65
N LYS A 358 -19.59 4.89 -14.04
CA LYS A 358 -20.65 5.37 -13.13
C LYS A 358 -20.85 4.50 -11.88
N LYS A 359 -20.69 3.17 -11.98
CA LYS A 359 -20.75 2.28 -10.81
C LYS A 359 -19.59 2.56 -9.86
N ILE A 360 -18.38 2.69 -10.39
CA ILE A 360 -17.19 3.06 -9.61
C ILE A 360 -17.43 4.41 -8.91
N ASP A 361 -17.89 5.42 -9.65
CA ASP A 361 -18.19 6.75 -9.12
C ASP A 361 -19.25 6.72 -8.00
N LEU A 362 -20.31 5.93 -8.18
CA LEU A 362 -21.37 5.77 -7.19
C LEU A 362 -20.85 5.12 -5.90
N ALA A 363 -20.10 4.03 -6.02
CA ALA A 363 -19.51 3.39 -4.85
C ALA A 363 -18.53 4.34 -4.16
N ASN A 364 -17.74 5.11 -4.91
CA ASN A 364 -16.84 6.13 -4.36
C ASN A 364 -17.61 7.20 -3.58
N SER A 365 -18.76 7.65 -4.10
CA SER A 365 -19.63 8.63 -3.45
C SER A 365 -20.34 8.08 -2.20
N ALA A 366 -20.78 6.82 -2.23
CA ALA A 366 -21.56 6.17 -1.17
C ALA A 366 -20.74 5.86 0.10
N ALA A 367 -19.42 5.76 -0.01
CA ALA A 367 -18.51 5.58 1.13
C ALA A 367 -18.49 6.77 2.12
N GLY A 368 -19.32 7.80 1.89
CA GLY A 368 -19.72 8.73 2.94
C GLY A 368 -18.67 9.77 3.29
N VAL A 369 -17.84 10.18 2.32
CA VAL A 369 -16.99 11.33 2.54
C VAL A 369 -17.82 12.61 2.42
N LYS A 370 -18.21 13.16 3.58
CA LYS A 370 -18.63 14.56 3.64
C LYS A 370 -17.38 15.41 3.42
N HIS A 371 -17.14 15.75 2.16
CA HIS A 371 -16.09 16.67 1.75
C HIS A 371 -16.49 18.09 2.15
N SER A 372 -15.79 18.66 3.12
CA SER A 372 -15.81 20.10 3.31
C SER A 372 -14.77 20.69 2.36
N SER A 373 -15.15 21.00 1.13
CA SER A 373 -14.34 21.82 0.20
C SER A 373 -14.44 23.32 0.57
N ALA A 374 -14.55 23.62 1.87
CA ALA A 374 -14.99 24.93 2.36
C ALA A 374 -13.99 26.03 2.00
N ASN A 375 -12.73 25.68 1.76
CA ASN A 375 -11.68 26.64 1.45
C ASN A 375 -11.10 26.46 0.04
N LEU A 376 -11.62 25.52 -0.76
CA LEU A 376 -11.19 25.32 -2.15
C LEU A 376 -11.77 26.44 -3.05
N PRO A 377 -10.94 27.17 -3.81
CA PRO A 377 -11.44 28.14 -4.79
C PRO A 377 -12.42 27.51 -5.79
N LYS A 378 -13.41 28.28 -6.23
CA LYS A 378 -14.48 27.74 -7.07
C LYS A 378 -14.01 27.42 -8.49
N GLY A 379 -14.38 26.22 -8.96
CA GLY A 379 -14.10 25.78 -10.33
C GLY A 379 -12.80 25.00 -10.47
N ALA A 380 -12.35 24.35 -9.39
CA ALA A 380 -11.45 23.22 -9.51
C ALA A 380 -12.09 22.14 -10.40
N VAL A 381 -11.26 21.42 -11.13
CA VAL A 381 -11.62 20.21 -11.88
C VAL A 381 -10.95 18.96 -11.31
N LEU A 382 -9.99 19.13 -10.41
CA LEU A 382 -9.41 18.08 -9.60
C LEU A 382 -8.97 18.70 -8.28
N ALA A 383 -9.28 18.05 -7.16
CA ALA A 383 -8.73 18.46 -5.87
C ALA A 383 -8.54 17.25 -4.94
N PHE A 384 -7.30 17.05 -4.47
CA PHE A 384 -6.93 16.01 -3.51
C PHE A 384 -6.29 16.67 -2.29
N SER A 385 -6.97 16.56 -1.14
CA SER A 385 -6.38 16.94 0.15
C SER A 385 -5.56 15.81 0.79
N PHE A 386 -5.71 14.57 0.32
CA PHE A 386 -5.06 13.37 0.85
C PHE A 386 -5.38 13.00 2.31
N GLU A 387 -6.24 13.75 2.98
CA GLU A 387 -6.79 13.42 4.28
C GLU A 387 -7.29 11.98 4.35
N LYS A 388 -7.09 11.31 5.49
CA LYS A 388 -7.52 9.91 5.69
C LYS A 388 -8.99 9.65 5.35
N ASN A 389 -9.87 10.63 5.53
CA ASN A 389 -11.29 10.48 5.17
C ASN A 389 -11.54 10.58 3.65
N THR A 390 -10.58 11.07 2.86
CA THR A 390 -10.63 11.15 1.39
C THR A 390 -9.95 9.98 0.69
N ALA A 391 -9.11 9.22 1.40
CA ALA A 391 -8.41 8.03 0.90
C ALA A 391 -9.09 6.73 1.37
N ILE A 392 -9.51 5.89 0.42
CA ILE A 392 -10.30 4.68 0.68
C ILE A 392 -9.59 3.47 0.06
N LYS A 393 -9.43 2.39 0.83
CA LYS A 393 -8.94 1.11 0.30
C LYS A 393 -10.09 0.28 -0.28
N ARG A 394 -9.87 -0.31 -1.45
CA ARG A 394 -10.82 -1.13 -2.22
C ARG A 394 -10.11 -2.28 -2.91
N GLY A 395 -10.31 -3.50 -2.43
CA GLY A 395 -9.79 -4.68 -3.11
C GLY A 395 -8.26 -4.69 -3.24
N GLY A 396 -7.55 -4.12 -2.26
CA GLY A 396 -6.09 -3.93 -2.30
C GLY A 396 -5.60 -2.65 -2.99
N THR A 397 -6.49 -1.85 -3.61
CA THR A 397 -6.16 -0.57 -4.24
C THR A 397 -6.58 0.60 -3.34
N THR A 398 -5.73 1.59 -3.12
CA THR A 398 -6.15 2.84 -2.44
C THR A 398 -6.61 3.85 -3.49
N VAL A 399 -7.77 4.46 -3.29
CA VAL A 399 -8.37 5.49 -4.15
C VAL A 399 -8.55 6.78 -3.35
N ILE A 400 -8.20 7.91 -3.94
CA ILE A 400 -8.37 9.25 -3.38
C ILE A 400 -9.58 9.91 -4.04
N SER A 401 -10.44 10.48 -3.20
CA SER A 401 -11.65 11.16 -3.60
C SER A 401 -11.35 12.54 -4.19
N ASP A 402 -12.03 12.89 -5.27
CA ASP A 402 -11.94 14.22 -5.88
C ASP A 402 -12.87 15.23 -5.19
N LEU A 403 -12.28 16.21 -4.52
CA LEU A 403 -13.01 17.27 -3.80
C LEU A 403 -13.58 18.34 -4.72
N SER A 404 -13.23 18.34 -6.01
CA SER A 404 -13.75 19.31 -6.97
C SER A 404 -15.21 19.04 -7.37
N GLY A 405 -15.69 17.81 -7.12
CA GLY A 405 -17.01 17.35 -7.52
C GLY A 405 -17.11 16.92 -8.98
N GLN A 406 -15.99 16.81 -9.71
CA GLN A 406 -15.98 16.34 -11.10
C GLN A 406 -15.82 14.81 -11.23
N GLY A 407 -15.56 14.10 -10.12
CA GLY A 407 -15.43 12.65 -10.11
C GLY A 407 -14.09 12.15 -10.67
N ASN A 408 -13.05 12.99 -10.65
CA ASN A 408 -11.73 12.64 -11.16
C ASN A 408 -10.89 11.96 -10.07
N TYR A 409 -11.25 10.73 -9.68
CA TYR A 409 -10.60 9.99 -8.59
C TYR A 409 -9.12 9.64 -8.88
N GLY A 410 -8.31 9.57 -7.82
CA GLY A 410 -6.89 9.22 -7.90
C GLY A 410 -6.63 7.79 -7.44
N ILE A 411 -6.10 6.94 -8.32
CA ILE A 411 -5.70 5.57 -8.01
C ILE A 411 -4.26 5.60 -7.51
N VAL A 412 -4.03 5.15 -6.28
CA VAL A 412 -2.71 5.17 -5.64
C VAL A 412 -1.96 3.87 -5.91
N HIS A 413 -0.76 4.00 -6.46
CA HIS A 413 0.17 2.90 -6.68
C HIS A 413 1.39 3.10 -5.79
N GLY A 414 1.64 2.19 -4.83
CA GLY A 414 2.88 2.14 -4.04
C GLY A 414 3.20 3.32 -3.11
N ALA A 415 2.43 4.42 -3.17
CA ALA A 415 2.62 5.59 -2.33
C ALA A 415 2.00 5.41 -0.94
N ARG A 416 2.50 6.16 0.06
CA ARG A 416 2.09 6.02 1.47
C ARG A 416 1.51 7.33 1.99
N PHE A 417 0.48 7.23 2.83
CA PHE A 417 -0.07 8.39 3.51
C PHE A 417 0.74 8.69 4.77
N VAL A 418 1.08 9.96 4.96
CA VAL A 418 1.92 10.49 6.06
C VAL A 418 1.34 11.82 6.54
N LYS A 419 1.92 12.45 7.57
CA LYS A 419 1.53 13.80 7.95
C LYS A 419 2.04 14.83 6.95
N GLY A 420 1.13 15.74 6.59
CA GLY A 420 1.33 16.72 5.53
C GLY A 420 1.61 18.13 6.03
N MET A 421 1.60 19.06 5.07
CA MET A 421 1.57 20.49 5.34
C MET A 421 0.26 20.89 6.01
N ALA A 422 -0.85 20.33 5.52
CA ALA A 422 -2.18 20.45 6.11
C ALA A 422 -2.76 19.05 6.28
N GLY A 423 -2.81 18.56 7.53
CA GLY A 423 -3.36 17.24 7.84
C GLY A 423 -2.51 16.09 7.31
N ASP A 424 -2.98 15.34 6.31
CA ASP A 424 -2.30 14.17 5.73
C ASP A 424 -1.79 14.45 4.29
N ALA A 425 -0.62 13.93 3.95
CA ALA A 425 -0.01 14.01 2.63
C ALA A 425 0.32 12.62 2.07
N VAL A 426 0.80 12.57 0.82
CA VAL A 426 1.30 11.33 0.20
C VAL A 426 2.81 11.39 0.00
N ASP A 427 3.51 10.38 0.50
CA ASP A 427 4.96 10.14 0.35
C ASP A 427 5.26 9.22 -0.84
N PHE A 428 6.06 9.72 -1.77
CA PHE A 428 6.51 9.06 -2.99
C PHE A 428 7.97 8.63 -2.86
N ASN A 429 8.26 7.40 -3.29
CA ASN A 429 9.53 6.71 -3.07
C ASN A 429 10.59 6.90 -4.17
N GLY A 430 10.31 7.72 -5.19
CA GLY A 430 11.23 7.98 -6.30
C GLY A 430 11.34 6.88 -7.34
N LYS A 431 10.52 5.83 -7.26
CA LYS A 431 10.58 4.65 -8.13
C LYS A 431 9.20 4.33 -8.71
N GLU A 432 8.49 3.35 -8.13
CA GLU A 432 7.21 2.85 -8.63
C GLU A 432 5.99 3.55 -8.01
N SER A 433 6.16 4.44 -7.03
CA SER A 433 5.02 5.11 -6.41
C SER A 433 4.47 6.25 -7.27
N PHE A 434 3.17 6.27 -7.55
CA PHE A 434 2.48 7.37 -8.23
C PHE A 434 0.98 7.35 -7.96
N ILE A 435 0.28 8.43 -8.31
CA ILE A 435 -1.18 8.47 -8.35
C ILE A 435 -1.62 8.67 -9.81
N GLU A 436 -2.55 7.86 -10.27
CA GLU A 436 -3.14 7.94 -11.60
C GLU A 436 -4.55 8.50 -11.53
N VAL A 437 -4.84 9.53 -12.33
CA VAL A 437 -6.19 10.03 -12.55
C VAL A 437 -6.55 9.81 -14.01
N LYS A 438 -7.59 9.03 -14.26
CA LYS A 438 -8.00 8.66 -15.62
C LYS A 438 -8.39 9.88 -16.45
N GLU A 439 -8.11 9.85 -17.75
CA GLU A 439 -8.53 10.91 -18.67
C GLU A 439 -10.05 11.07 -18.63
N SER A 440 -10.48 12.33 -18.61
CA SER A 440 -11.89 12.69 -18.65
C SER A 440 -12.04 14.04 -19.35
N LYS A 441 -13.27 14.37 -19.77
CA LYS A 441 -13.56 15.64 -20.44
C LYS A 441 -13.30 16.86 -19.56
N SER A 442 -13.54 16.76 -18.25
CA SER A 442 -13.24 17.83 -17.29
C SER A 442 -11.74 18.08 -17.12
N LEU A 443 -10.91 17.10 -17.49
CA LEU A 443 -9.47 17.20 -17.46
C LEU A 443 -8.88 17.55 -18.84
N ALA A 444 -9.66 18.08 -19.78
CA ALA A 444 -9.07 18.74 -20.96
C ALA A 444 -8.50 20.10 -20.53
N LEU A 445 -7.20 20.15 -20.26
CA LEU A 445 -6.45 21.28 -19.72
C LEU A 445 -5.70 22.03 -20.82
N ASP A 446 -6.37 22.37 -21.93
CA ASP A 446 -5.78 23.02 -23.11
C ASP A 446 -6.07 24.53 -23.20
N GLY A 447 -6.82 25.09 -22.24
CA GLY A 447 -7.13 26.52 -22.13
C GLY A 447 -6.39 27.22 -20.98
N ASN A 448 -7.11 28.07 -20.25
CA ASN A 448 -6.60 28.60 -18.98
C ASN A 448 -6.34 27.43 -18.00
N LEU A 449 -5.29 27.55 -17.19
CA LEU A 449 -4.90 26.51 -16.27
C LEU A 449 -4.33 27.12 -15.00
N THR A 450 -4.67 26.54 -13.84
CA THR A 450 -3.89 26.67 -12.63
C THR A 450 -3.66 25.28 -12.05
N ILE A 451 -2.43 24.95 -11.70
CA ILE A 451 -2.10 23.76 -10.90
C ILE A 451 -1.37 24.26 -9.67
N ALA A 452 -1.88 23.93 -8.49
CA ALA A 452 -1.28 24.26 -7.20
C ALA A 452 -1.10 23.00 -6.36
N MET A 453 0.02 22.91 -5.64
CA MET A 453 0.29 21.84 -4.68
C MET A 453 1.41 22.24 -3.72
N TRP A 454 1.46 21.57 -2.59
CA TRP A 454 2.64 21.57 -1.71
C TRP A 454 3.57 20.42 -2.06
N LEU A 455 4.87 20.70 -2.08
CA LEU A 455 5.93 19.73 -2.35
C LEU A 455 6.99 19.78 -1.25
N ASP A 456 7.39 18.61 -0.75
CA ASP A 456 8.59 18.44 0.08
C ASP A 456 9.53 17.43 -0.61
N PRO A 457 10.37 17.91 -1.57
CA PRO A 457 11.30 17.04 -2.28
C PRO A 457 12.45 16.60 -1.37
N VAL A 458 12.84 15.32 -1.44
CA VAL A 458 13.95 14.79 -0.62
C VAL A 458 15.31 15.36 -1.05
N ASP A 459 15.55 15.40 -2.37
CA ASP A 459 16.79 15.91 -2.98
C ASP A 459 16.54 16.35 -4.44
N PHE A 460 17.59 16.87 -5.08
CA PHE A 460 17.60 17.23 -6.51
C PHE A 460 18.68 16.47 -7.29
N ALA A 461 19.03 15.25 -6.86
CA ALA A 461 20.08 14.46 -7.49
C ALA A 461 19.73 14.07 -8.94
N GLU A 462 18.43 14.00 -9.26
CA GLU A 462 17.88 13.63 -10.56
C GLU A 462 16.75 14.60 -10.94
N ARG A 463 16.45 14.68 -12.24
CA ARG A 463 15.24 15.37 -12.73
C ARG A 463 14.01 14.52 -12.39
N ARG A 464 12.98 15.14 -11.82
CA ARG A 464 11.80 14.40 -11.32
C ARG A 464 10.48 15.06 -11.72
N ASN A 465 9.46 14.25 -12.04
CA ASN A 465 8.13 14.73 -12.39
C ASN A 465 7.13 14.62 -11.21
N PRO A 466 6.80 15.72 -10.53
CA PRO A 466 5.67 15.73 -9.58
C PRO A 466 4.30 15.68 -10.27
N PHE A 467 4.17 16.17 -11.51
CA PHE A 467 2.92 16.18 -12.28
C PHE A 467 3.19 15.98 -13.77
N ASN A 468 2.39 15.13 -14.44
CA ASN A 468 2.46 14.91 -15.88
C ASN A 468 1.06 14.73 -16.50
N LYS A 469 0.73 15.56 -17.50
CA LYS A 469 -0.41 15.40 -18.42
C LYS A 469 -0.01 15.74 -19.86
N SER A 470 1.14 15.22 -20.26
CA SER A 470 1.86 15.48 -21.50
C SER A 470 2.64 16.79 -21.55
N TYR A 471 3.95 16.69 -21.80
CA TYR A 471 4.85 17.83 -21.99
C TYR A 471 4.66 18.49 -23.36
N GLY A 472 4.26 17.73 -24.39
CA GLY A 472 3.91 18.27 -25.70
C GLY A 472 2.44 18.68 -25.82
N GLY A 473 1.70 18.67 -24.73
CA GLY A 473 0.28 19.03 -24.68
C GLY A 473 -0.03 19.94 -23.50
N GLU A 474 -0.84 19.43 -22.59
CA GLU A 474 -1.53 20.22 -21.59
C GLU A 474 -0.62 20.76 -20.48
N GLY A 475 0.41 19.98 -20.11
CA GLY A 475 1.34 20.38 -19.06
C GLY A 475 2.11 19.22 -18.44
N THR A 476 3.38 19.46 -18.12
CA THR A 476 4.21 18.60 -17.25
C THR A 476 5.11 19.46 -16.39
N MET A 477 5.16 19.16 -15.09
CA MET A 477 6.10 19.79 -14.17
C MET A 477 7.34 18.92 -14.01
N THR A 478 8.52 19.53 -14.10
CA THR A 478 9.80 18.85 -13.85
C THR A 478 10.60 19.66 -12.85
N ILE A 479 10.98 19.04 -11.74
CA ILE A 479 11.99 19.60 -10.84
C ILE A 479 13.35 19.28 -11.47
N GLU A 480 14.09 20.32 -11.82
CA GLU A 480 15.42 20.22 -12.40
C GLU A 480 16.47 19.98 -11.31
N SER A 481 17.66 19.47 -11.66
CA SER A 481 18.73 19.21 -10.68
C SER A 481 19.27 20.45 -9.97
N SER A 482 18.96 21.65 -10.47
CA SER A 482 19.24 22.92 -9.78
C SER A 482 18.19 23.27 -8.71
N GLY A 483 17.11 22.49 -8.60
CA GLY A 483 15.97 22.74 -7.70
C GLY A 483 14.90 23.67 -8.26
N VAL A 484 15.12 24.30 -9.43
CA VAL A 484 14.05 25.06 -10.11
C VAL A 484 12.99 24.12 -10.68
N VAL A 485 11.77 24.59 -10.82
CA VAL A 485 10.66 23.82 -11.41
C VAL A 485 10.35 24.36 -12.79
N ASN A 486 10.33 23.48 -13.79
CA ASN A 486 9.99 23.78 -15.16
C ASN A 486 8.59 23.28 -15.50
N PHE A 487 7.80 24.09 -16.18
CA PHE A 487 6.50 23.70 -16.74
C PHE A 487 6.59 23.58 -18.25
N PHE A 488 6.55 22.35 -18.75
CA PHE A 488 6.51 22.06 -20.18
C PHE A 488 5.07 21.97 -20.68
N TYR A 489 4.77 22.56 -21.83
CA TYR A 489 3.49 22.46 -22.51
C TYR A 489 3.68 22.59 -24.03
N GLY A 490 2.69 22.15 -24.83
CA GLY A 490 2.84 22.11 -26.28
C GLY A 490 1.55 21.95 -27.09
N SER A 491 1.74 21.85 -28.39
CA SER A 491 0.67 21.83 -29.40
C SER A 491 0.43 20.45 -30.03
N THR A 492 1.19 19.42 -29.63
CA THR A 492 1.09 18.07 -30.19
C THR A 492 0.10 17.18 -29.44
N GLY A 493 -0.10 17.45 -28.14
CA GLY A 493 -0.89 16.60 -27.24
C GLY A 493 -0.22 15.25 -26.94
N LYS A 494 1.10 15.15 -27.18
CA LYS A 494 1.88 13.92 -27.10
C LYS A 494 3.26 14.18 -26.50
N ASP A 495 3.78 13.18 -25.82
CA ASP A 495 5.14 13.18 -25.26
C ASP A 495 6.17 12.76 -26.31
N ILE A 496 6.30 13.60 -27.34
CA ILE A 496 7.24 13.44 -28.45
C ILE A 496 8.11 14.68 -28.62
N GLU A 497 9.28 14.51 -29.24
CA GLU A 497 10.20 15.60 -29.52
C GLU A 497 9.61 16.62 -30.51
N GLY A 498 9.80 17.91 -30.21
CA GLY A 498 9.29 19.04 -31.00
C GLY A 498 7.86 19.47 -30.64
N GLY A 499 7.56 20.76 -30.84
CA GLY A 499 6.22 21.32 -30.62
C GLY A 499 5.84 21.57 -29.16
N TYR A 500 6.84 21.68 -28.27
CA TYR A 500 6.68 22.06 -26.87
C TYR A 500 7.64 23.19 -26.50
N THR A 501 7.33 23.89 -25.41
CA THR A 501 8.21 24.87 -24.75
C THR A 501 8.23 24.61 -23.24
N GLY A 502 9.15 25.25 -22.51
CA GLY A 502 9.31 25.12 -21.07
C GLY A 502 9.48 26.48 -20.39
N VAL A 503 8.77 26.69 -19.28
CA VAL A 503 8.85 27.91 -18.48
C VAL A 503 9.35 27.56 -17.09
N ASN A 504 10.52 28.10 -16.72
CA ASN A 504 11.14 27.85 -15.42
C ASN A 504 10.64 28.81 -14.34
N SER A 505 10.62 28.33 -13.09
CA SER A 505 10.65 29.19 -11.92
C SER A 505 11.99 29.94 -11.85
N SER A 506 11.99 31.15 -11.28
CA SER A 506 13.22 31.92 -11.01
C SER A 506 13.89 31.53 -9.69
N LYS A 507 13.17 30.82 -8.82
CA LYS A 507 13.64 30.38 -7.50
C LYS A 507 13.64 28.86 -7.46
N ALA A 508 14.70 28.30 -6.87
CA ALA A 508 14.76 26.88 -6.54
C ALA A 508 13.88 26.58 -5.33
N LEU A 509 13.34 25.37 -5.30
CA LEU A 509 12.73 24.78 -4.11
C LEU A 509 13.82 24.45 -3.07
N ILE A 510 13.40 24.23 -1.83
CA ILE A 510 14.31 23.80 -0.76
C ILE A 510 14.00 22.33 -0.44
N PRO A 511 14.97 21.40 -0.53
CA PRO A 511 14.73 20.00 -0.22
C PRO A 511 14.56 19.78 1.29
N GLY A 512 13.75 18.79 1.67
CA GLY A 512 13.39 18.50 3.06
C GLY A 512 12.56 19.60 3.73
N LYS A 513 11.88 20.43 2.94
CA LYS A 513 10.95 21.48 3.39
C LYS A 513 9.74 21.53 2.47
N TRP A 514 8.59 21.84 3.06
CA TRP A 514 7.39 22.18 2.31
C TRP A 514 7.55 23.47 1.50
N ASN A 515 7.33 23.38 0.20
CA ASN A 515 7.26 24.49 -0.74
C ASN A 515 5.89 24.46 -1.43
N HIS A 516 5.13 25.54 -1.34
CA HIS A 516 3.91 25.66 -2.14
C HIS A 516 4.28 26.15 -3.53
N ILE A 517 3.85 25.43 -4.56
CA ILE A 517 4.02 25.85 -5.94
C ILE A 517 2.65 26.08 -6.58
N ALA A 518 2.58 27.04 -7.49
CA ALA A 518 1.49 27.13 -8.44
C ALA A 518 1.99 27.60 -9.80
N VAL A 519 1.52 26.97 -10.87
CA VAL A 519 1.68 27.49 -12.23
C VAL A 519 0.32 27.97 -12.74
N VAL A 520 0.28 29.17 -13.30
CA VAL A 520 -0.90 29.78 -13.89
C VAL A 520 -0.63 30.04 -15.36
N ARG A 521 -1.43 29.43 -16.24
CA ARG A 521 -1.49 29.76 -17.67
C ARG A 521 -2.73 30.60 -17.92
N ASP A 522 -2.50 31.85 -18.31
CA ASP A 522 -3.54 32.82 -18.62
C ASP A 522 -3.52 33.13 -20.13
N MET A 523 -4.52 32.58 -20.83
CA MET A 523 -4.72 32.77 -22.27
C MET A 523 -5.18 34.18 -22.60
N LYS A 524 -5.80 34.90 -21.65
CA LYS A 524 -6.30 36.27 -21.84
C LYS A 524 -5.16 37.28 -21.82
N THR A 525 -4.23 37.12 -20.87
CA THR A 525 -3.03 37.98 -20.79
C THR A 525 -1.84 37.40 -21.56
N ALA A 526 -1.97 36.19 -22.11
CA ALA A 526 -0.95 35.44 -22.84
C ALA A 526 0.33 35.26 -22.01
N LYS A 527 0.18 34.78 -20.77
CA LYS A 527 1.28 34.59 -19.82
C LYS A 527 1.25 33.22 -19.15
N VAL A 528 2.44 32.73 -18.81
CA VAL A 528 2.67 31.64 -17.86
C VAL A 528 3.38 32.21 -16.64
N ILE A 529 2.79 32.01 -15.47
CA ILE A 529 3.24 32.61 -14.21
C ILE A 529 3.51 31.49 -13.21
N TRP A 530 4.72 31.46 -12.65
CA TRP A 530 5.04 30.62 -11.52
C TRP A 530 4.91 31.40 -10.22
N TYR A 531 4.30 30.77 -9.22
CA TYR A 531 4.30 31.21 -7.83
C TYR A 531 5.03 30.19 -6.98
N ILE A 532 5.87 30.67 -6.07
CA ILE A 532 6.51 29.85 -5.04
C ILE A 532 6.23 30.50 -3.69
N ASN A 533 5.64 29.73 -2.77
CA ASN A 533 5.23 30.16 -1.43
C ASN A 533 4.31 31.39 -1.45
N GLY A 534 3.37 31.41 -2.40
CA GLY A 534 2.35 32.45 -2.54
C GLY A 534 2.81 33.75 -3.19
N GLU A 535 4.08 33.84 -3.62
CA GLU A 535 4.66 35.02 -4.26
C GLU A 535 5.06 34.69 -5.70
N ILE A 536 4.98 35.68 -6.62
CA ILE A 536 5.43 35.49 -8.00
C ILE A 536 6.92 35.11 -8.00
N SER A 537 7.22 33.99 -8.64
CA SER A 537 8.58 33.57 -8.96
C SER A 537 8.96 34.07 -10.34
N SER A 538 8.19 33.75 -11.38
CA SER A 538 8.49 34.17 -12.74
C SER A 538 7.21 34.45 -13.51
N GLU A 539 7.34 35.28 -14.54
CA GLU A 539 6.27 35.62 -15.47
C GLU A 539 6.88 35.62 -16.88
N THR A 540 6.34 34.81 -17.77
CA THR A 540 6.86 34.62 -19.13
C THR A 540 5.72 34.68 -20.13
N ALA A 541 6.00 35.18 -21.34
CA ALA A 541 5.02 35.18 -22.42
C ALA A 541 4.61 33.76 -22.81
N LEU A 542 3.35 33.56 -23.14
CA LEU A 542 2.83 32.29 -23.65
C LEU A 542 3.27 32.11 -25.11
N GLU A 543 4.34 31.32 -25.33
CA GLU A 543 4.91 31.12 -26.67
C GLU A 543 4.05 30.25 -27.57
N ILE A 544 3.34 29.26 -26.99
CA ILE A 544 2.45 28.35 -27.73
C ILE A 544 1.00 28.67 -27.34
N PRO A 545 0.25 29.42 -28.16
CA PRO A 545 -1.13 29.80 -27.84
C PRO A 545 -2.16 28.71 -28.17
N ASN A 546 -1.80 27.73 -28.99
CA ASN A 546 -2.69 26.62 -29.38
C ASN A 546 -2.22 25.33 -28.71
N ILE A 547 -2.55 25.20 -27.43
CA ILE A 547 -2.27 23.99 -26.64
C ILE A 547 -3.20 22.88 -27.10
N LYS A 548 -2.69 21.64 -27.13
CA LYS A 548 -3.48 20.47 -27.54
C LYS A 548 -3.75 19.55 -26.36
N ALA A 549 -5.03 19.27 -26.10
CA ALA A 549 -5.44 18.26 -25.14
C ALA A 549 -4.91 16.86 -25.54
N SER A 550 -4.32 16.15 -24.57
CA SER A 550 -3.84 14.79 -24.74
C SER A 550 -4.95 13.76 -24.50
N LYS A 551 -4.68 12.49 -24.81
CA LYS A 551 -5.48 11.34 -24.36
C LYS A 551 -4.83 10.58 -23.22
N LEU A 552 -3.86 11.20 -22.55
CA LEU A 552 -3.13 10.60 -21.44
C LEU A 552 -3.86 10.86 -20.12
N ASN A 553 -3.73 9.89 -19.22
CA ASN A 553 -4.10 10.06 -17.81
C ASN A 553 -3.20 11.12 -17.17
N ILE A 554 -3.66 11.74 -16.08
CA ILE A 554 -2.78 12.54 -15.23
C ILE A 554 -1.99 11.58 -14.34
N LEU A 555 -0.69 11.78 -14.28
CA LEU A 555 0.19 11.10 -13.33
C LEU A 555 0.74 12.10 -12.33
N ILE A 556 0.55 11.80 -11.04
CA ILE A 556 1.13 12.56 -9.93
C ILE A 556 2.27 11.73 -9.34
N GLY A 557 3.44 12.35 -9.23
CA GLY A 557 4.67 11.69 -8.77
C GLY A 557 5.38 10.83 -9.82
N LYS A 558 4.95 10.85 -11.09
CA LYS A 558 5.57 10.15 -12.22
C LYS A 558 5.33 10.91 -13.52
N GLY A 559 6.18 10.67 -14.53
CA GLY A 559 6.04 11.27 -15.86
C GLY A 559 6.99 10.64 -16.87
N TYR A 560 7.50 11.45 -17.79
CA TYR A 560 8.40 11.03 -18.87
C TYR A 560 9.87 10.89 -18.45
N VAL A 561 10.27 11.49 -17.31
CA VAL A 561 11.61 11.36 -16.72
C VAL A 561 11.52 10.63 -15.36
N GLY A 562 12.40 10.91 -14.40
CA GLY A 562 12.42 10.26 -13.09
C GLY A 562 11.13 10.48 -12.29
N SER A 563 10.74 9.47 -11.52
CA SER A 563 9.62 9.56 -10.58
C SER A 563 9.95 10.50 -9.42
N TYR A 564 8.93 11.17 -8.88
CA TYR A 564 9.08 12.07 -7.74
C TYR A 564 9.45 11.30 -6.46
N MET A 565 10.33 11.90 -5.66
CA MET A 565 10.75 11.40 -4.36
C MET A 565 10.57 12.51 -3.32
N GLY A 566 9.65 12.30 -2.39
CA GLY A 566 9.20 13.35 -1.48
C GLY A 566 7.70 13.32 -1.24
N MET A 567 7.20 14.31 -0.52
CA MET A 567 5.80 14.38 -0.13
C MET A 567 5.04 15.41 -0.98
N ILE A 568 3.80 15.08 -1.35
CA ILE A 568 2.86 15.99 -2.02
C ILE A 568 1.63 16.15 -1.15
N ASP A 569 1.15 17.39 -1.02
CA ASP A 569 -0.04 17.74 -0.25
C ASP A 569 -0.91 18.77 -0.98
N GLU A 570 -2.22 18.78 -0.69
CA GLU A 570 -3.21 19.77 -1.15
C GLU A 570 -3.11 20.08 -2.66
N LEU A 571 -3.21 19.04 -3.49
CA LEU A 571 -3.18 19.18 -4.95
C LEU A 571 -4.52 19.71 -5.47
N ALA A 572 -4.51 20.82 -6.21
CA ALA A 572 -5.68 21.33 -6.90
C ALA A 572 -5.38 21.77 -8.34
N ILE A 573 -6.28 21.44 -9.26
CA ILE A 573 -6.21 21.81 -10.69
C ILE A 573 -7.48 22.56 -11.08
N PHE A 574 -7.31 23.64 -11.83
CA PHE A 574 -8.39 24.52 -12.29
C PHE A 574 -8.26 24.74 -13.79
N THR A 575 -9.37 24.74 -14.53
CA THR A 575 -9.43 25.21 -15.93
C THR A 575 -9.60 26.74 -16.00
N LYS A 576 -8.99 27.44 -15.04
CA LYS A 576 -9.03 28.90 -14.86
C LYS A 576 -7.64 29.40 -14.52
N ALA A 577 -7.34 30.63 -14.94
CA ALA A 577 -6.19 31.37 -14.46
C ALA A 577 -6.58 32.01 -13.13
N LEU A 578 -6.15 31.44 -12.00
CA LEU A 578 -6.47 32.01 -10.69
C LEU A 578 -5.72 33.33 -10.50
N PRO A 579 -6.37 34.36 -9.93
CA PRO A 579 -5.68 35.59 -9.57
C PRO A 579 -4.70 35.32 -8.42
N GLU A 580 -3.65 36.14 -8.33
CA GLU A 580 -2.61 36.05 -7.28
C GLU A 580 -3.20 35.91 -5.87
N LYS A 581 -4.28 36.64 -5.58
CA LYS A 581 -4.96 36.56 -4.28
C LYS A 581 -5.43 35.14 -3.94
N GLU A 582 -6.03 34.41 -4.88
CA GLU A 582 -6.52 33.05 -4.64
C GLU A 582 -5.37 32.04 -4.53
N VAL A 583 -4.29 32.22 -5.31
CA VAL A 583 -3.05 31.43 -5.16
C VAL A 583 -2.44 31.63 -3.77
N LYS A 584 -2.44 32.87 -3.28
CA LYS A 584 -1.95 33.22 -1.94
C LYS A 584 -2.86 32.70 -0.83
N GLU A 585 -4.16 32.59 -1.07
CA GLU A 585 -5.11 31.96 -0.13
C GLU A 585 -4.83 30.46 0.02
N LEU A 586 -4.62 29.72 -1.09
CA LEU A 586 -4.21 28.31 -1.07
C LEU A 586 -2.91 28.09 -0.28
N PHE A 587 -1.90 28.94 -0.51
CA PHE A 587 -0.67 28.93 0.28
C PHE A 587 -0.93 29.19 1.77
N ASN A 588 -1.77 30.16 2.11
CA ASN A 588 -2.03 30.52 3.50
C ASN A 588 -2.84 29.47 4.26
N LEU A 589 -3.68 28.67 3.58
CA LEU A 589 -4.39 27.53 4.17
C LEU A 589 -3.39 26.48 4.66
N GLY A 590 -2.51 26.01 3.77
CA GLY A 590 -1.45 25.07 4.12
C GLY A 590 -0.57 25.59 5.26
N LYS A 591 -0.16 26.87 5.20
CA LYS A 591 0.64 27.50 6.27
C LYS A 591 -0.05 27.49 7.64
N LYS A 592 -1.38 27.50 7.68
CA LYS A 592 -2.18 27.41 8.91
C LYS A 592 -2.48 25.96 9.31
N GLY A 593 -2.00 24.97 8.56
CA GLY A 593 -2.34 23.56 8.72
C GLY A 593 -3.81 23.27 8.41
N GLN A 594 -4.45 24.08 7.56
CA GLN A 594 -5.85 23.95 7.20
C GLN A 594 -5.95 23.36 5.79
N SER A 595 -6.63 22.22 5.69
CA SER A 595 -6.95 21.58 4.42
C SER A 595 -8.16 22.25 3.75
N PHE A 596 -8.23 22.21 2.41
CA PHE A 596 -9.31 22.86 1.63
C PHE A 596 -10.63 22.12 1.53
#